data_AF-A0AAW2TZV3-F1
#
_entry.id   AF-A0AAW2TZV3-F1
#
_cell.length_a   1.000
_cell.length_b   1.000
_cell.length_c   1.000
_cell.angle_alpha   90.00
_cell.angle_beta   90.00
_cell.angle_gamma   90.00
#
_symmetry.space_group_name_H-M   'P 1'
#
loop_
_entity.id
_entity.type
_entity.pdbx_description
1 polymer ?
#
loop_
_entity_poly.entity_id
_entity_poly.type
_entity_poly.pdbx_seq_one_letter_code
_entity_poly.pdbx_strand_id
1 'polypeptide(L)'
;MAKAKKAKNEEQRGGDNSNSEAVVKHQKLCLSIDMDNRRVYGYTELQIVIPDNGIVGLHADNLAIEKVTVDGEPAEFEVFPHYQHLDPKDRWCVVSSATSAADASGSVYLSSLEIELLPNLLIMCSKSTKTDQKQEENQQIDNGEPLSADASRCYK
;
A
#
# COMPACT_ATOMS: atom_id res chain seq x y z
N MET A 1 -46.02 -37.57 -11.39
CA MET A 1 -44.82 -38.21 -10.79
C MET A 1 -43.72 -37.17 -10.65
N ALA A 2 -42.83 -37.38 -9.68
CA ALA A 2 -42.05 -36.41 -8.91
C ALA A 2 -41.18 -35.40 -9.71
N LYS A 3 -41.12 -34.16 -9.20
CA LYS A 3 -40.08 -33.18 -9.56
C LYS A 3 -38.74 -33.60 -8.93
N ALA A 4 -37.67 -33.58 -9.72
CA ALA A 4 -36.32 -33.74 -9.20
C ALA A 4 -35.90 -32.47 -8.43
N LYS A 5 -35.80 -32.58 -7.11
CA LYS A 5 -35.09 -31.64 -6.24
C LYS A 5 -33.81 -32.33 -5.75
N LYS A 6 -32.64 -31.88 -6.21
CA LYS A 6 -31.32 -32.05 -5.56
C LYS A 6 -30.39 -30.99 -6.18
N ALA A 7 -29.50 -30.29 -5.49
CA ALA A 7 -29.28 -30.06 -4.07
C ALA A 7 -28.48 -28.74 -4.00
N LYS A 8 -28.62 -27.98 -2.91
CA LYS A 8 -27.68 -26.89 -2.59
C LYS A 8 -26.31 -27.51 -2.40
N ASN A 9 -25.31 -27.06 -3.16
CA ASN A 9 -23.91 -27.31 -2.85
C ASN A 9 -23.39 -26.09 -2.10
N GLU A 10 -23.64 -26.05 -0.79
CA GLU A 10 -22.81 -25.31 0.15
C GLU A 10 -21.62 -26.22 0.50
N GLU A 11 -20.44 -25.61 0.65
CA GLU A 11 -19.14 -26.21 1.00
C GLU A 11 -18.28 -26.80 -0.14
N GLN A 12 -17.50 -25.91 -0.77
CA GLN A 12 -16.05 -26.10 -0.79
C GLN A 12 -15.38 -24.80 -0.34
N ARG A 13 -15.10 -24.71 0.97
CA ARG A 13 -14.06 -23.84 1.52
C ARG A 13 -12.71 -24.42 1.12
N GLY A 14 -11.80 -23.57 0.65
CA GLY A 14 -10.42 -23.96 0.41
C GLY A 14 -9.65 -22.99 -0.49
N GLY A 15 -9.56 -21.73 -0.06
CA GLY A 15 -8.78 -20.69 -0.73
C GLY A 15 -9.11 -19.34 -0.11
N ASP A 16 -8.52 -19.06 1.05
CA ASP A 16 -8.60 -17.80 1.78
C ASP A 16 -8.29 -16.62 0.84
N ASN A 17 -9.31 -15.93 0.34
CA ASN A 17 -9.11 -14.78 -0.55
C ASN A 17 -9.98 -13.59 -0.13
N SER A 18 -10.19 -13.44 1.18
CA SER A 18 -11.18 -12.49 1.68
C SER A 18 -10.64 -11.28 2.42
N ASN A 19 -9.32 -11.16 2.71
CA ASN A 19 -8.79 -9.99 3.46
C ASN A 19 -7.27 -9.74 3.31
N SER A 20 -6.64 -10.02 2.16
CA SER A 20 -5.17 -9.86 2.04
C SER A 20 -4.71 -8.56 1.37
N GLU A 21 -5.61 -7.72 0.86
CA GLU A 21 -5.22 -6.52 0.11
C GLU A 21 -5.22 -5.30 1.03
N ALA A 22 -4.13 -4.53 1.01
CA ALA A 22 -4.03 -3.30 1.78
C ALA A 22 -5.08 -2.30 1.29
N VAL A 23 -6.01 -1.91 2.16
CA VAL A 23 -7.05 -0.95 1.80
C VAL A 23 -6.57 0.46 2.10
N VAL A 24 -6.51 1.31 1.06
CA VAL A 24 -6.19 2.74 1.21
C VAL A 24 -7.45 3.49 1.62
N LYS A 25 -7.42 4.12 2.81
CA LYS A 25 -8.49 4.96 3.34
C LYS A 25 -8.34 6.42 2.91
N HIS A 26 -7.09 6.89 2.82
CA HIS A 26 -6.77 8.28 2.49
C HIS A 26 -5.38 8.38 1.88
N GLN A 27 -5.20 9.34 0.97
CA GLN A 27 -3.92 9.67 0.36
C GLN A 27 -3.69 11.18 0.37
N LYS A 28 -2.49 11.61 0.76
CA LYS A 28 -1.99 12.96 0.49
C LYS A 28 -0.78 12.87 -0.42
N LEU A 29 -0.62 13.87 -1.26
CA LEU A 29 0.50 13.98 -2.18
C LEU A 29 1.05 15.42 -2.10
N CYS A 30 2.34 15.54 -1.81
CA CYS A 30 3.05 16.81 -1.83
C CYS A 30 4.15 16.73 -2.87
N LEU A 31 4.14 17.64 -3.85
CA LEU A 31 5.10 17.66 -4.96
C LEU A 31 5.80 19.01 -5.05
N SER A 32 7.03 18.95 -5.53
CA SER A 32 7.82 20.09 -6.01
C SER A 32 8.36 19.76 -7.40
N ILE A 33 8.26 20.70 -8.33
CA ILE A 33 8.66 20.51 -9.72
C ILE A 33 9.88 21.39 -10.01
N ASP A 34 10.98 20.74 -10.35
CA ASP A 34 12.21 21.37 -10.78
C ASP A 34 12.28 21.29 -12.31
N MET A 35 12.00 22.42 -12.96
CA MET A 35 11.96 22.52 -14.42
C MET A 35 13.36 22.50 -15.04
N ASP A 36 14.38 22.98 -14.33
CA ASP A 36 15.74 23.08 -14.84
C ASP A 36 16.39 21.70 -14.93
N ASN A 37 16.21 20.89 -13.88
CA ASN A 37 16.70 19.51 -13.84
C ASN A 37 15.69 18.50 -14.39
N ARG A 38 14.48 18.95 -14.77
CA ARG A 38 13.37 18.11 -15.26
C ARG A 38 13.02 17.00 -14.27
N ARG A 39 12.90 17.34 -12.99
CA ARG A 39 12.66 16.39 -11.90
C ARG A 39 11.42 16.78 -11.11
N VAL A 40 10.74 15.76 -10.63
CA VAL A 40 9.65 15.88 -9.67
C VAL A 40 10.11 15.25 -8.37
N TYR A 41 10.00 16.00 -7.28
CA TYR A 41 10.31 15.55 -5.93
C TYR A 41 9.05 15.64 -5.09
N GLY A 42 9.00 14.91 -3.99
CA GLY A 42 7.84 14.96 -3.12
C GLY A 42 7.73 13.76 -2.22
N TYR A 43 6.59 13.66 -1.57
CA TYR A 43 6.22 12.51 -0.76
C TYR A 43 4.72 12.26 -0.84
N THR A 44 4.33 11.03 -0.54
CA THR A 44 2.93 10.63 -0.36
C THR A 44 2.74 10.13 1.07
N GLU A 45 1.62 10.50 1.69
CA GLU A 45 1.17 9.91 2.96
C GLU A 45 -0.05 9.04 2.67
N LEU A 46 -0.02 7.79 3.12
CA LEU A 46 -1.12 6.85 2.95
C LEU A 46 -1.66 6.45 4.32
N GLN A 47 -2.97 6.58 4.50
CA GLN A 47 -3.67 5.92 5.61
C GLN A 47 -4.21 4.60 5.09
N ILE A 48 -3.70 3.48 5.61
CA ILE A 48 -4.02 2.14 5.12
C ILE A 48 -4.50 1.22 6.24
N VAL A 49 -5.22 0.17 5.88
CA VAL A 49 -5.35 -1.03 6.72
C VAL A 49 -4.17 -1.93 6.39
N ILE A 50 -3.29 -2.16 7.37
CA ILE A 50 -2.12 -3.04 7.19
C ILE A 50 -2.60 -4.49 7.04
N PRO A 51 -2.18 -5.22 6.01
CA PRO A 51 -2.50 -6.64 5.86
C PRO A 51 -1.95 -7.50 7.01
N ASP A 52 -2.52 -8.67 7.22
CA ASP A 52 -2.16 -9.54 8.37
C ASP A 52 -0.68 -9.95 8.40
N ASN A 53 -0.07 -10.07 7.21
CA ASN A 53 1.35 -10.40 7.02
C ASN A 53 2.30 -9.24 7.38
N GLY A 54 1.78 -8.04 7.65
CA GLY A 54 2.55 -6.85 8.01
C GLY A 54 3.38 -6.26 6.85
N ILE A 55 3.17 -6.70 5.61
CA ILE A 55 3.91 -6.24 4.44
C ILE A 55 2.96 -5.52 3.50
N VAL A 56 3.35 -4.32 3.08
CA VAL A 56 2.61 -3.53 2.10
C VAL A 56 3.45 -3.45 0.83
N GLY A 57 2.91 -3.98 -0.26
CA GLY A 57 3.49 -3.87 -1.59
C GLY A 57 2.93 -2.66 -2.34
N LEU A 58 3.81 -1.85 -2.93
CA LEU A 58 3.47 -0.71 -3.79
C LEU A 58 4.23 -0.79 -5.11
N HIS A 59 3.69 -0.14 -6.14
CA HIS A 59 4.40 0.12 -7.39
C HIS A 59 5.13 1.46 -7.32
N ALA A 60 6.43 1.45 -7.59
CA ALA A 60 7.35 2.58 -7.48
C ALA A 60 8.40 2.57 -8.60
N ASP A 61 8.05 2.10 -9.79
CA ASP A 61 8.97 2.10 -10.94
C ASP A 61 9.42 3.51 -11.33
N ASN A 62 10.71 3.63 -11.67
CA ASN A 62 11.37 4.89 -12.02
C ASN A 62 11.33 5.96 -10.92
N LEU A 63 11.10 5.56 -9.66
CA LEU A 63 11.20 6.43 -8.49
C LEU A 63 12.47 6.14 -7.70
N ALA A 64 13.16 7.20 -7.27
CA ALA A 64 14.21 7.10 -6.27
C ALA A 64 13.59 7.25 -4.87
N ILE A 65 13.42 6.14 -4.15
CA ILE A 65 12.86 6.15 -2.80
C ILE A 65 13.96 6.52 -1.81
N GLU A 66 13.86 7.73 -1.25
CA GLU A 66 14.84 8.24 -0.28
C GLU A 66 14.56 7.71 1.14
N LYS A 67 13.29 7.69 1.55
CA LYS A 67 12.88 7.33 2.91
C LYS A 67 11.46 6.79 2.92
N VAL A 68 11.20 5.84 3.82
CA VAL A 68 9.86 5.38 4.17
C VAL A 68 9.68 5.48 5.69
N THR A 69 8.50 5.92 6.12
CA THR A 69 8.13 5.96 7.54
C THR A 69 6.75 5.33 7.75
N VAL A 70 6.58 4.64 8.87
CA VAL A 70 5.30 4.10 9.33
C VAL A 70 5.02 4.69 10.71
N ASP A 71 3.88 5.37 10.86
CA ASP A 71 3.47 6.04 12.10
C ASP A 71 4.53 6.98 12.71
N GLY A 72 5.28 7.65 11.84
CA GLY A 72 6.33 8.60 12.20
C GLY A 72 7.72 8.01 12.38
N GLU A 73 7.85 6.67 12.44
CA GLU A 73 9.12 5.98 12.62
C GLU A 73 9.69 5.50 11.28
N PRO A 74 11.03 5.51 11.08
CA PRO A 74 11.64 4.89 9.90
C PRO A 74 11.26 3.42 9.76
N ALA A 75 10.92 3.00 8.54
CA ALA A 75 10.55 1.63 8.24
C ALA A 75 11.58 0.96 7.32
N GLU A 76 11.76 -0.35 7.50
CA GLU A 76 12.52 -1.17 6.56
C GLU A 76 11.71 -1.38 5.28
N PHE A 77 12.38 -1.26 4.13
CA PHE A 77 11.77 -1.49 2.83
C PHE A 77 12.78 -2.03 1.82
N GLU A 78 12.28 -2.75 0.83
CA GLU A 78 13.06 -3.30 -0.28
C GLU A 78 12.48 -2.84 -1.62
N VAL A 79 13.36 -2.53 -2.57
CA VAL A 79 12.99 -2.13 -3.94
C VAL A 79 13.51 -3.15 -4.94
N PHE A 80 12.60 -3.74 -5.71
CA PHE A 80 12.87 -4.78 -6.72
C PHE A 80 12.54 -4.27 -8.12
N PRO A 81 13.48 -3.63 -8.84
CA PRO A 81 13.17 -3.07 -10.16
C PRO A 81 12.65 -4.15 -11.12
N HIS A 82 11.46 -3.93 -11.70
CA HIS A 82 10.86 -4.82 -12.70
C HIS A 82 11.71 -4.91 -13.95
N TYR A 83 12.24 -3.75 -14.38
CA TYR A 83 13.08 -3.64 -15.55
C TYR A 83 14.54 -3.88 -15.16
N GLN A 84 14.96 -5.13 -15.18
CA GLN A 84 16.37 -5.44 -15.33
C GLN A 84 16.76 -5.14 -16.77
N HIS A 85 17.87 -4.43 -16.96
CA HIS A 85 18.36 -4.01 -18.26
C HIS A 85 18.82 -5.27 -19.04
N LEU A 86 17.88 -5.95 -19.71
CA LEU A 86 18.19 -7.09 -20.56
C LEU A 86 18.96 -6.59 -21.79
N ASP A 87 20.13 -7.18 -22.03
CA ASP A 87 20.95 -6.89 -23.21
C ASP A 87 20.06 -7.07 -24.45
N PRO A 88 20.01 -6.09 -25.38
CA PRO A 88 19.24 -6.23 -26.62
C PRO A 88 19.46 -7.54 -27.37
N LYS A 89 20.64 -8.16 -27.22
CA LYS A 89 20.97 -9.47 -27.81
C LYS A 89 20.16 -10.63 -27.25
N ASP A 90 19.73 -10.55 -26.00
CA ASP A 90 18.94 -11.59 -25.34
C ASP A 90 17.43 -11.42 -25.61
N ARG A 91 17.01 -10.26 -26.13
CA ARG A 91 15.60 -9.93 -26.34
C ARG A 91 15.06 -10.36 -27.71
N TRP A 92 15.91 -10.55 -28.71
CA TRP A 92 15.47 -10.77 -30.08
C TRP A 92 15.88 -12.13 -30.60
N CYS A 93 14.92 -13.04 -30.64
CA CYS A 93 15.04 -14.32 -31.34
C CYS A 93 15.17 -14.06 -32.85
N VAL A 94 15.94 -14.90 -33.57
CA VAL A 94 15.92 -14.88 -35.03
C VAL A 94 14.52 -15.29 -35.50
N VAL A 95 13.76 -14.35 -36.05
CA VAL A 95 12.42 -14.57 -36.59
C VAL A 95 12.50 -14.82 -38.10
N SER A 96 11.69 -15.76 -38.61
CA SER A 96 11.72 -16.19 -40.02
C SER A 96 10.50 -15.73 -40.83
N SER A 97 9.48 -15.19 -40.16
CA SER A 97 8.23 -14.74 -40.76
C SER A 97 7.53 -13.71 -39.87
N ALA A 98 6.55 -13.01 -40.44
CA ALA A 98 5.69 -12.08 -39.70
C ALA A 98 4.95 -12.78 -38.55
N THR A 99 4.47 -14.02 -38.75
CA THR A 99 3.82 -14.81 -37.69
C THR A 99 4.77 -15.11 -36.53
N SER A 100 5.98 -15.61 -36.82
CA SER A 100 6.97 -15.88 -35.76
C SER A 100 7.39 -14.61 -35.00
N ALA A 101 7.41 -13.47 -35.67
CA ALA A 101 7.68 -12.19 -35.03
C ALA A 101 6.52 -11.73 -34.13
N ALA A 102 5.27 -11.94 -34.57
CA ALA A 102 4.08 -11.65 -33.78
C ALA A 102 4.03 -12.51 -32.51
N ASP A 103 4.29 -13.82 -32.64
CA ASP A 103 4.31 -14.75 -31.50
C ASP A 103 5.40 -14.39 -30.49
N ALA A 104 6.62 -14.11 -30.96
CA ALA A 104 7.73 -13.70 -30.10
C ALA A 104 7.43 -12.36 -29.37
N SER A 105 6.91 -11.38 -30.10
CA SER A 105 6.55 -10.07 -29.52
C SER A 105 5.39 -10.20 -28.53
N GLY A 106 4.40 -11.04 -28.83
CA GLY A 106 3.28 -11.33 -27.94
C GLY A 106 3.73 -11.98 -26.64
N SER A 107 4.65 -12.95 -26.71
CA SER A 107 5.21 -13.59 -25.53
C SER A 107 6.00 -12.61 -24.65
N VAL A 108 6.82 -11.74 -25.26
CA VAL A 108 7.57 -10.70 -24.53
C VAL A 108 6.63 -9.69 -23.88
N TYR A 109 5.57 -9.31 -24.57
CA TYR A 109 4.55 -8.42 -24.03
C TYR A 109 3.84 -9.05 -22.83
N LEU A 110 3.39 -10.30 -22.94
CA LEU A 110 2.73 -11.00 -21.85
C LEU A 110 3.64 -11.20 -20.64
N SER A 111 4.90 -11.58 -20.84
CA SER A 111 5.85 -11.71 -19.73
C SER A 111 6.13 -10.36 -19.06
N SER A 112 6.19 -9.28 -19.83
CA SER A 112 6.34 -7.92 -19.27
C SER A 112 5.13 -7.56 -18.41
N LEU A 113 3.91 -7.87 -18.85
CA LEU A 113 2.68 -7.64 -18.07
C LEU A 113 2.64 -8.46 -16.78
N GLU A 114 3.09 -9.72 -16.82
CA GLU A 114 3.14 -10.58 -15.63
C GLU A 114 4.11 -10.03 -14.57
N ILE A 115 5.25 -9.47 -15.01
CA ILE A 115 6.21 -8.84 -14.11
C ILE A 115 5.65 -7.53 -13.53
N GLU A 116 5.02 -6.69 -14.37
CA GLU A 116 4.42 -5.41 -13.93
C GLU A 116 3.27 -5.57 -12.93
N LEU A 117 2.65 -6.76 -12.85
CA LEU A 117 1.58 -7.05 -11.92
C LEU A 117 2.06 -7.13 -10.46
N LEU A 118 3.36 -7.40 -10.24
CA LEU A 118 3.91 -7.54 -8.90
C LEU A 118 4.31 -6.16 -8.35
N PRO A 119 4.16 -5.89 -7.05
CA PRO A 119 4.70 -4.69 -6.44
C PRO A 119 6.24 -4.77 -6.38
N ASN A 120 6.91 -3.67 -6.69
CA ASN A 120 8.38 -3.55 -6.62
C ASN A 120 8.88 -2.78 -5.40
N LEU A 121 8.01 -2.25 -4.55
CA LEU A 121 8.37 -1.66 -3.26
C LEU A 121 7.66 -2.43 -2.15
N LEU A 122 8.43 -3.13 -1.31
CA LEU A 122 7.90 -3.87 -0.16
C LEU A 122 8.25 -3.12 1.12
N ILE A 123 7.24 -2.73 1.89
CA ILE A 123 7.41 -1.98 3.14
C ILE A 123 7.03 -2.90 4.29
N MET A 124 7.94 -3.05 5.26
CA MET A 124 7.67 -3.77 6.49
C MET A 124 6.97 -2.85 7.49
N CYS A 125 5.66 -3.01 7.60
CA CYS A 125 4.87 -2.33 8.61
C CYS A 125 4.93 -3.13 9.91
N SER A 126 5.89 -2.80 10.77
CA SER A 126 5.95 -3.31 12.14
C SER A 126 4.59 -3.10 12.80
N LYS A 127 4.00 -4.17 13.38
CA LYS A 127 2.80 -4.02 14.21
C LYS A 127 3.21 -3.19 15.43
N SER A 128 3.04 -1.87 15.38
CA SER A 128 3.19 -1.07 16.58
C SER A 128 2.04 -1.45 17.50
N THR A 129 2.33 -2.27 18.51
CA THR A 129 1.45 -2.48 19.66
C THR A 129 1.45 -1.21 20.52
N LYS A 130 1.15 -0.05 19.93
CA LYS A 130 0.73 1.11 20.70
C LYS A 130 -0.74 0.88 21.00
N THR A 131 -0.96 0.18 22.11
CA THR A 131 -2.22 0.17 22.83
C THR A 131 -2.69 1.61 22.96
N ASP A 132 -3.77 1.98 22.25
CA ASP A 132 -4.56 3.15 22.61
C ASP A 132 -5.16 2.85 23.99
N GLN A 133 -4.39 3.11 25.04
CA GLN A 133 -4.93 3.38 26.37
C GLN A 133 -5.63 4.74 26.31
N LYS A 134 -6.80 4.78 25.67
CA LYS A 134 -7.86 5.65 26.17
C LYS A 134 -8.60 4.85 27.22
N GLN A 135 -8.16 5.01 28.48
CA GLN A 135 -9.02 4.80 29.63
C GLN A 135 -10.28 5.66 29.42
N GLU A 136 -11.33 5.01 28.94
CA GLU A 136 -12.70 5.42 29.27
C GLU A 136 -12.90 5.05 30.75
N GLU A 137 -12.45 5.92 31.66
CA GLU A 137 -13.00 5.92 33.01
C GLU A 137 -14.10 6.97 33.05
N ASN A 138 -15.29 6.48 32.72
CA ASN A 138 -16.55 7.15 32.96
C ASN A 138 -16.91 6.91 34.44
N GLN A 139 -16.88 7.94 35.28
CA GLN A 139 -17.70 7.96 36.50
C GLN A 139 -18.01 9.39 36.99
N GLN A 140 -19.21 9.79 36.61
CA GLN A 140 -20.06 10.89 37.06
C GLN A 140 -20.49 10.74 38.52
N ILE A 141 -20.27 11.77 39.36
CA ILE A 141 -21.12 12.24 40.49
C ILE A 141 -20.77 13.74 40.68
N ASP A 142 -21.49 14.68 40.10
CA ASP A 142 -22.71 15.38 40.57
C ASP A 142 -22.57 16.26 41.84
N ASN A 143 -22.89 17.55 41.62
CA ASN A 143 -23.34 18.64 42.51
C ASN A 143 -22.39 19.48 43.39
N GLY A 144 -22.34 20.79 43.07
CA GLY A 144 -22.13 21.90 44.03
C GLY A 144 -21.45 23.17 43.48
N GLU A 145 -22.18 24.07 42.82
CA GLU A 145 -21.79 25.48 42.58
C GLU A 145 -21.93 26.34 43.87
N PRO A 146 -21.55 27.64 43.90
CA PRO A 146 -20.30 28.29 43.47
C PRO A 146 -19.74 29.24 44.57
N LEU A 147 -18.48 29.67 44.48
CA LEU A 147 -17.98 30.82 45.26
C LEU A 147 -17.16 31.80 44.41
N SER A 148 -17.85 32.88 44.02
CA SER A 148 -17.46 34.30 44.03
C SER A 148 -15.98 34.71 43.93
N ALA A 149 -15.71 35.49 42.87
CA ALA A 149 -14.89 36.71 42.77
C ALA A 149 -13.57 36.81 43.56
N ASP A 150 -12.45 37.08 42.87
CA ASP A 150 -11.94 38.46 42.74
C ASP A 150 -10.81 38.57 41.70
N ALA A 151 -10.60 39.80 41.26
CA ALA A 151 -9.88 40.25 40.10
C ALA A 151 -8.35 40.34 40.26
N SER A 152 -7.69 40.43 39.10
CA SER A 152 -6.47 41.21 38.84
C SER A 152 -5.15 40.80 39.52
N ARG A 153 -4.15 40.42 38.71
CA ARG A 153 -3.00 41.30 38.36
C ARG A 153 -1.94 40.56 37.52
N CYS A 154 -1.58 41.22 36.41
CA CYS A 154 -0.37 40.97 35.63
C CYS A 154 0.92 41.38 36.38
N TYR A 155 2.04 40.86 35.85
CA TYR A 155 3.45 41.20 36.00
C TYR A 155 4.27 40.44 37.06
N LYS A 156 5.19 39.60 36.58
CA LYS A 156 6.60 40.00 36.46
C LYS A 156 7.27 39.31 35.28
#